data_AF-A0A6G2DDP3-F1
#
_entry.id   AF-A0A6G2DDP3-F1
#
_cell.length_a   1.000
_cell.length_b   1.000
_cell.length_c   1.000
_cell.angle_alpha   90.00
_cell.angle_beta   90.00
_cell.angle_gamma   90.00
#
_symmetry.space_group_name_H-M   'P 1'
#
loop_
_entity.id
_entity.type
_entity.pdbx_description
1 polymer ?
#
loop_
_entity_poly.entity_id
_entity_poly.type
_entity_poly.pdbx_seq_one_letter_code
_entity_poly.pdbx_strand_id
1 'polypeptide(L)'
;MLNQDLFDSLEAQKIVDTLMKGQKDYVDERLEKRETMIVSNGYAWTRPNHIDTAFASADLFEYKLQLAGQTWGYLEFETNTEK
;
A
#
# COMPACT_ATOMS: atom_id res chain seq x y z
N MET A 1 -31.97 -5.82 4.02
CA MET A 1 -30.95 -5.35 4.97
C MET A 1 -30.30 -4.16 4.33
N LEU A 2 -30.26 -3.01 5.01
CA LEU A 2 -29.51 -1.85 4.52
C LEU A 2 -28.03 -2.24 4.54
N ASN A 3 -27.35 -2.14 3.40
CA ASN A 3 -25.89 -2.21 3.32
C ASN A 3 -25.37 -1.08 4.19
N GLN A 4 -24.85 -1.41 5.36
CA GLN A 4 -24.11 -0.47 6.17
C GLN A 4 -22.71 -0.41 5.57
N ASP A 5 -22.29 0.79 5.15
CA ASP A 5 -20.96 0.98 4.59
C ASP A 5 -19.90 0.61 5.64
N LEU A 6 -18.87 -0.12 5.21
CA LEU A 6 -17.79 -0.61 6.07
C LEU A 6 -16.95 0.54 6.67
N PHE A 7 -16.91 1.67 5.98
CA PHE A 7 -16.17 2.89 6.34
C PHE A 7 -17.09 4.09 6.22
N ASP A 8 -16.97 5.05 7.13
CA ASP A 8 -17.61 6.35 6.94
C ASP A 8 -16.94 7.15 5.80
N SER A 9 -17.55 8.26 5.38
CA SER A 9 -17.05 9.05 4.25
C SER A 9 -15.65 9.63 4.48
N LEU A 10 -15.29 9.92 5.74
CA LEU A 10 -13.99 10.46 6.10
C LEU A 10 -12.92 9.34 6.08
N GLU A 11 -13.24 8.18 6.65
CA GLU A 11 -12.40 6.98 6.59
C GLU A 11 -12.18 6.55 5.14
N ALA A 12 -13.23 6.50 4.33
CA ALA A 12 -13.15 6.17 2.91
C ALA A 12 -12.26 7.15 2.14
N GLN A 13 -12.39 8.46 2.38
CA GLN A 13 -11.53 9.46 1.74
C GLN A 13 -10.06 9.27 2.12
N LYS A 14 -9.77 9.02 3.42
CA LYS A 14 -8.38 8.76 3.87
C LYS A 14 -7.78 7.52 3.21
N ILE A 15 -8.56 6.45 3.04
CA ILE A 15 -8.12 5.24 2.33
C ILE A 15 -7.75 5.57 0.88
N VAL A 16 -8.59 6.33 0.18
CA VAL A 16 -8.35 6.75 -1.21
C VAL A 16 -7.09 7.62 -1.30
N ASP A 17 -6.95 8.62 -0.43
CA ASP A 17 -5.79 9.52 -0.41
C ASP A 17 -4.49 8.74 -0.15
N THR A 18 -4.53 7.77 0.76
CA THR A 18 -3.39 6.92 1.09
C THR A 18 -2.98 6.02 -0.07
N LEU A 19 -3.96 5.41 -0.76
CA LEU A 19 -3.70 4.62 -1.96
C LEU A 19 -3.08 5.47 -3.08
N MET A 20 -3.62 6.68 -3.30
CA MET A 20 -3.11 7.61 -4.31
C MET A 20 -1.69 8.07 -3.99
N LYS A 21 -1.37 8.30 -2.71
CA LYS A 21 -0.02 8.59 -2.26
C LYS A 21 0.95 7.45 -2.61
N GLY A 22 0.65 6.22 -2.21
CA GLY A 22 1.51 5.06 -2.51
C GLY A 22 1.68 4.83 -4.02
N GLN A 23 0.62 5.02 -4.80
CA GLN A 23 0.68 4.96 -6.27
C GLN A 23 1.61 6.02 -6.87
N LYS A 24 1.54 7.25 -6.36
CA LYS A 24 2.39 8.35 -6.81
C LYS A 24 3.85 8.07 -6.46
N ASP A 25 4.12 7.68 -5.21
CA ASP A 25 5.48 7.36 -4.74
C ASP A 25 6.12 6.25 -5.57
N TYR A 26 5.34 5.22 -5.94
CA TYR A 26 5.79 4.17 -6.86
C TYR A 26 6.17 4.70 -8.25
N VAL A 27 5.32 5.55 -8.84
CA VAL A 27 5.59 6.08 -10.19
C VAL A 27 6.83 6.95 -10.17
N ASP A 28 6.97 7.80 -9.15
CA ASP A 28 8.10 8.70 -9.00
C ASP A 28 9.41 7.90 -8.83
N GLU A 29 9.45 6.88 -7.95
CA GLU A 29 10.64 6.04 -7.81
C GLU A 29 10.92 5.22 -9.08
N ARG A 30 9.91 4.63 -9.72
CA ARG A 30 10.11 3.86 -10.96
C ARG A 30 10.72 4.72 -12.07
N LEU A 31 10.28 5.96 -12.21
CA LEU A 31 10.85 6.91 -13.15
C LEU A 31 12.30 7.25 -12.78
N GLU A 32 12.57 7.53 -11.51
CA GLU A 32 13.94 7.79 -11.02
C GLU A 32 14.88 6.62 -11.33
N LYS A 33 14.49 5.38 -11.04
CA LYS A 33 15.34 4.19 -11.25
C LYS A 33 15.54 3.86 -12.72
N ARG A 34 14.55 4.17 -13.57
CA ARG A 34 14.71 4.09 -15.03
C ARG A 34 15.83 5.00 -15.53
N GLU A 35 15.95 6.21 -14.99
CA GLU A 35 16.96 7.18 -15.42
C GLU A 35 18.33 6.94 -14.75
N THR A 36 18.36 6.38 -13.54
CA THR A 36 19.59 6.24 -12.75
C THR A 36 20.25 4.86 -12.82
N MET A 37 19.55 3.82 -13.29
CA MET A 37 20.08 2.45 -13.35
C MET A 37 20.04 1.85 -14.76
N ILE A 38 21.12 1.17 -15.14
CA ILE A 38 21.21 0.42 -16.41
C ILE A 38 20.19 -0.73 -16.46
N VAL A 39 19.94 -1.39 -15.32
CA VAL A 39 18.96 -2.48 -15.19
C VAL A 39 17.97 -2.14 -14.08
N SER A 40 16.77 -1.66 -14.45
CA SER A 40 15.74 -1.17 -13.52
C SER A 40 14.41 -1.93 -13.60
N ASN A 41 14.28 -2.90 -14.51
CA ASN A 41 13.02 -3.61 -14.76
C ASN A 41 12.41 -4.30 -13.51
N GLY A 42 13.25 -4.65 -12.52
CA GLY A 42 12.82 -5.22 -11.25
C GLY A 42 11.85 -4.32 -10.46
N TYR A 43 11.98 -3.00 -10.59
CA TYR A 43 11.07 -2.03 -9.98
C TYR A 43 9.64 -2.13 -10.55
N ALA A 44 9.35 -2.93 -11.57
CA ALA A 44 7.97 -3.14 -12.04
C ALA A 44 7.10 -3.87 -11.02
N TRP A 45 7.75 -4.58 -10.11
CA TRP A 45 7.10 -5.44 -9.14
C TRP A 45 6.96 -4.76 -7.77
N THR A 46 7.57 -3.60 -7.55
CA THR A 46 7.62 -2.96 -6.23
C THR A 46 6.40 -2.11 -5.90
N ARG A 47 5.46 -1.92 -6.83
CA ARG A 47 4.23 -1.13 -6.62
C ARG A 47 3.50 -1.47 -5.31
N PRO A 48 3.27 -2.75 -4.95
CA PRO A 48 2.62 -3.08 -3.68
C PRO A 48 3.42 -2.60 -2.47
N ASN A 49 4.76 -2.60 -2.52
CA ASN A 49 5.59 -2.16 -1.40
C ASN A 49 5.41 -0.67 -1.08
N HIS A 50 5.19 0.18 -2.09
CA HIS A 50 4.88 1.59 -1.89
C HIS A 50 3.49 1.80 -1.29
N ILE A 51 2.51 1.01 -1.73
CA ILE A 51 1.15 1.07 -1.19
C ILE A 51 1.16 0.64 0.27
N ASP A 52 1.80 -0.48 0.58
CA ASP A 52 1.99 -0.97 1.95
C ASP A 52 2.65 0.10 2.84
N THR A 53 3.73 0.73 2.36
CA THR A 53 4.43 1.79 3.09
C THR A 53 3.53 3.01 3.32
N ALA A 54 2.70 3.38 2.35
CA ALA A 54 1.76 4.48 2.49
C ALA A 54 0.70 4.18 3.57
N PHE A 55 0.14 2.97 3.59
CA PHE A 55 -0.83 2.54 4.59
C PHE A 55 -0.22 2.42 5.99
N ALA A 56 1.00 1.90 6.12
CA ALA A 56 1.74 1.89 7.37
C ALA A 56 1.97 3.30 7.93
N SER A 57 2.26 4.27 7.04
CA SER A 57 2.50 5.66 7.44
C SER A 57 1.22 6.44 7.76
N ALA A 58 0.05 5.96 7.30
CA ALA A 58 -1.23 6.63 7.49
C ALA A 58 -1.90 6.28 8.82
N ASP A 59 -1.39 5.26 9.53
CA ASP A 59 -1.90 4.81 10.84
C ASP A 59 -3.42 4.51 10.80
N LEU A 60 -3.89 3.93 9.69
CA LEU A 60 -5.30 3.60 9.46
C LEU A 60 -5.68 2.21 9.95
N PHE A 61 -4.71 1.29 9.95
CA PHE A 61 -4.91 -0.12 10.22
C PHE A 61 -3.70 -0.67 10.95
N GLU A 62 -3.94 -1.56 11.91
CA GLU A 62 -2.89 -2.42 12.46
C GLU A 62 -2.39 -3.37 11.39
N TYR A 63 -1.08 -3.60 11.36
CA TYR A 63 -0.45 -4.44 10.35
C TYR A 63 0.71 -5.25 10.90
N LYS A 64 1.04 -6.33 10.18
CA LYS A 64 2.23 -7.16 10.42
C LYS A 64 3.02 -7.30 9.13
N LEU A 65 4.35 -7.19 9.24
CA LEU A 65 5.24 -7.50 8.14
C LEU A 65 5.29 -9.02 7.95
N GLN A 66 4.96 -9.48 6.75
CA GLN A 66 4.95 -10.89 6.36
C GLN A 66 5.81 -11.13 5.12
N LEU A 67 6.07 -12.40 4.83
CA LEU A 67 6.82 -12.82 3.65
C LEU A 67 5.98 -13.74 2.76
N ALA A 68 5.89 -13.41 1.47
CA ALA A 68 5.41 -14.29 0.42
C ALA A 68 6.61 -15.09 -0.11
N GLY A 69 6.71 -16.34 0.32
CA GLY A 69 7.89 -17.16 0.08
C GLY A 69 9.09 -16.67 0.91
N GLN A 70 10.29 -16.72 0.34
CA GLN A 70 11.53 -16.39 1.05
C GLN A 70 12.02 -14.95 0.80
N THR A 71 11.44 -14.24 -0.17
CA THR A 71 12.06 -13.04 -0.74
C THR A 71 11.15 -11.83 -0.82
N TRP A 72 9.83 -12.00 -0.73
CA TRP A 72 8.90 -10.90 -0.98
C TRP A 72 8.19 -10.45 0.30
N GLY A 73 8.56 -9.28 0.82
CA GLY A 73 7.89 -8.65 1.95
C GLY A 73 6.57 -7.99 1.56
N TYR A 74 5.56 -8.12 2.41
CA TYR A 74 4.29 -7.42 2.30
C TYR A 74 3.72 -7.11 3.69
N LEU A 75 2.81 -6.15 3.78
CA LEU A 75 2.06 -5.90 5.00
C LEU A 75 0.72 -6.63 4.96
N GLU A 76 0.49 -7.45 5.99
CA GLU A 76 -0.80 -8.06 6.27
C GLU A 76 -1.57 -7.16 7.22
N PHE A 77 -2.74 -6.71 6.80
CA PHE A 77 -3.61 -5.84 7.60
C PHE A 77 -4.62 -6.69 8.36
N GLU A 78 -4.71 -6.48 9.66
CA GLU A 78 -5.65 -7.21 10.51
C GLU A 78 -6.98 -6.47 10.60
N THR A 79 -8.07 -7.18 10.34
CA THR A 79 -9.41 -6.67 10.62
C THR A 79 -9.83 -7.18 11.99
N ASN A 80 -10.07 -6.30 12.96
CA ASN A 80 -10.85 -6.67 14.14
C ASN A 80 -12.30 -6.88 13.69
N THR A 81 -12.64 -8.11 13.29
CA THR A 81 -14.00 -8.52 12.87
C THR A 81 -15.00 -8.61 14.03
N GLU A 82 -14.74 -7.90 15.14
CA GLU A 82 -15.71 -7.63 16.20
C GLU A 82 -16.15 -6.16 16.11
N LYS A 83 -17.01 -5.86 15.14
CA LYS A 83 -17.85 -4.65 15.13
C LYS A 83 -19.30 -5.07 14.96
#